data_AF-A0AA50YRF4-F1
#
_entry.id   AF-A0AA50YRF4-F1
#
_cell.length_a   1.000
_cell.length_b   1.000
_cell.length_c   1.000
_cell.angle_alpha   90.00
_cell.angle_beta   90.00
_cell.angle_gamma   90.00
#
_symmetry.space_group_name_H-M   'P 1'
#
loop_
_entity.id
_entity.type
_entity.pdbx_description
1 polymer ?
#
loop_
_entity_poly.entity_id
_entity_poly.type
_entity_poly.pdbx_seq_one_letter_code
_entity_poly.pdbx_strand_id
1 'polypeptide(L)'
;ELTFPAECVEATVPSGETRRRLTKADVAPVDAWRIMMALKSGLLAETCWALDILNILLFDDNCIGYFGLQNMPGLLELLLEHFHRSLSDAF
;
A
#
# COMPACT_ATOMS: atom_id res chain seq x y z
N GLU A 1 -5.89 17.91 -39.61
CA GLU A 1 -6.12 17.62 -38.18
C GLU A 1 -6.24 18.93 -37.43
N LEU A 2 -7.13 18.99 -36.44
CA LEU A 2 -7.30 20.15 -35.56
C LEU A 2 -6.34 19.96 -34.37
N THR A 3 -5.20 20.63 -34.38
CA THR A 3 -4.25 20.63 -33.24
C THR A 3 -4.60 21.78 -32.30
N PHE A 4 -4.80 21.47 -31.01
CA PHE A 4 -5.00 22.49 -29.98
C PHE A 4 -3.66 23.17 -29.66
N PRO A 5 -3.64 24.48 -29.34
CA PRO A 5 -2.43 25.17 -28.89
C PRO A 5 -1.85 24.52 -27.63
N ALA A 6 -0.52 24.49 -27.50
CA ALA A 6 0.19 23.79 -26.42
C ALA A 6 -0.16 24.30 -25.00
N GLU A 7 -0.58 25.55 -24.87
CA GLU A 7 -0.96 26.18 -23.60
C GLU A 7 -2.42 25.90 -23.20
N CYS A 8 -3.18 25.20 -24.05
CA CYS A 8 -4.56 24.84 -23.78
C CYS A 8 -4.65 23.51 -23.02
N VAL A 9 -5.65 23.36 -22.15
CA VAL A 9 -5.87 22.13 -21.36
C VAL A 9 -6.08 20.93 -22.28
N GLU A 10 -6.69 21.13 -23.44
CA GLU A 10 -6.96 20.12 -24.48
C GLU A 10 -5.69 19.56 -25.14
N ALA A 11 -4.55 20.26 -25.03
CA ALA A 11 -3.25 19.80 -25.51
C ALA A 11 -2.42 19.08 -24.42
N THR A 12 -2.94 18.96 -23.20
CA THR A 12 -2.25 18.30 -22.08
C THR A 12 -1.99 16.83 -22.39
N VAL A 13 -0.72 16.42 -22.36
CA VAL A 13 -0.30 15.03 -22.50
C VAL A 13 -0.06 14.42 -21.11
N PRO A 14 -0.35 13.12 -20.92
CA PRO A 14 -0.05 12.46 -19.65
C PRO A 14 1.47 12.45 -19.39
N SER A 15 1.86 12.62 -18.13
CA SER A 15 3.25 12.44 -17.72
C SER A 15 3.68 10.99 -18.00
N GLY A 16 4.76 10.82 -18.75
CA GLY A 16 5.34 9.51 -19.09
C GLY A 16 6.22 8.92 -17.99
N GLU A 17 6.20 9.48 -16.78
CA GLU A 17 7.04 9.03 -15.68
C GLU A 17 6.64 7.62 -15.22
N THR A 18 7.59 6.69 -15.28
CA THR A 18 7.40 5.34 -14.77
C THR A 18 7.50 5.34 -13.25
N ARG A 19 6.49 4.84 -12.56
CA ARG A 19 6.55 4.67 -11.11
C ARG A 19 7.51 3.53 -10.75
N ARG A 20 8.59 3.85 -10.03
CA ARG A 20 9.52 2.84 -9.50
C ARG A 20 8.81 1.95 -8.47
N ARG A 21 9.02 0.63 -8.58
CA ARG A 21 8.61 -0.33 -7.55
C ARG A 21 9.59 -0.28 -6.37
N LEU A 22 9.06 -0.18 -5.16
CA LEU A 22 9.84 -0.24 -3.92
C LEU A 22 10.10 -1.69 -3.53
N THR A 23 11.24 -1.91 -2.89
CA THR A 23 11.68 -3.21 -2.37
C THR A 23 11.95 -3.11 -0.88
N LYS A 24 12.27 -4.23 -0.21
CA LYS A 24 12.70 -4.18 1.19
C LYS A 24 13.88 -3.23 1.42
N ALA A 25 14.79 -3.09 0.47
CA ALA A 25 15.96 -2.21 0.61
C ALA A 25 15.58 -0.73 0.73
N ASP A 26 14.40 -0.35 0.24
CA ASP A 26 13.87 1.01 0.31
C ASP A 26 13.05 1.25 1.60
N VAL A 27 12.85 0.21 2.42
CA VAL A 27 12.05 0.24 3.65
C VAL A 27 12.96 0.15 4.86
N ALA A 28 12.79 1.07 5.81
CA ALA A 28 13.51 1.01 7.08
C ALA A 28 13.16 -0.29 7.84
N PRO A 29 14.09 -0.89 8.61
CA PRO A 29 13.79 -2.05 9.42
C PRO A 29 12.54 -1.83 10.28
N VAL A 30 11.56 -2.70 10.13
CA VAL A 30 10.25 -2.60 10.77
C VAL A 30 9.90 -3.92 11.43
N ASP A 31 9.47 -3.83 12.69
CA ASP A 31 8.95 -4.97 13.44
C ASP A 31 7.52 -5.30 13.04
N ALA A 32 7.23 -6.60 12.97
CA ALA A 32 5.89 -7.16 12.81
C ALA A 32 4.82 -6.46 13.66
N TRP A 33 5.15 -6.28 14.94
CA TRP A 33 4.24 -5.69 15.92
C TRP A 33 3.85 -4.25 15.58
N ARG A 34 4.77 -3.46 15.01
CA ARG A 34 4.49 -2.08 14.63
C ARG A 34 3.43 -2.01 13.52
N ILE A 35 3.53 -2.88 12.53
CA ILE A 35 2.53 -2.99 11.45
C ILE A 35 1.18 -3.37 12.05
N MET A 36 1.15 -4.36 12.94
CA MET A 36 -0.09 -4.78 13.59
C MET A 36 -0.75 -3.65 14.40
N MET A 37 0.04 -2.89 15.16
CA MET A 37 -0.47 -1.78 15.98
C MET A 37 -0.96 -0.60 15.12
N ALA A 38 -0.24 -0.30 14.03
CA ALA A 38 -0.67 0.71 13.07
C ALA A 38 -2.01 0.35 12.43
N LEU A 39 -2.20 -0.90 12.01
CA LEU A 39 -3.49 -1.40 11.51
C LEU A 39 -4.59 -1.38 12.58
N LYS A 40 -4.26 -1.73 13.84
CA LYS A 40 -5.21 -1.71 14.97
C LYS A 40 -5.66 -0.30 15.35
N SER A 41 -4.82 0.71 15.12
CA SER A 41 -5.14 2.09 15.49
C SER A 41 -6.35 2.65 14.74
N GLY A 42 -6.60 2.15 13.52
CA GLY A 42 -7.67 2.66 12.64
C GLY A 42 -7.44 4.08 12.11
N LEU A 43 -6.30 4.70 12.41
CA LEU A 43 -5.95 6.02 11.88
C LEU A 43 -5.60 5.88 10.40
N LEU A 44 -6.12 6.79 9.57
CA LEU A 44 -5.93 6.73 8.10
C LEU A 44 -4.44 6.68 7.72
N ALA A 45 -3.64 7.61 8.23
CA ALA A 45 -2.21 7.68 7.92
C ALA A 45 -1.44 6.43 8.36
N GLU A 46 -1.71 5.92 9.56
CA GLU A 46 -1.07 4.71 10.09
C GLU A 46 -1.50 3.46 9.32
N THR A 47 -2.77 3.37 8.94
CA THR A 47 -3.32 2.25 8.16
C THR A 47 -2.75 2.24 6.75
N CYS A 48 -2.71 3.40 6.08
CA CYS A 48 -2.07 3.54 4.77
C CYS A 48 -0.59 3.17 4.83
N TRP A 49 0.14 3.71 5.81
CA TRP A 49 1.54 3.37 6.02
C TRP A 49 1.73 1.87 6.23
N ALA A 50 0.93 1.24 7.10
CA ALA A 50 1.04 -0.18 7.40
C ALA A 50 0.73 -1.05 6.18
N LEU A 51 -0.30 -0.72 5.40
CA LEU A 51 -0.67 -1.44 4.17
C LEU A 51 0.39 -1.29 3.07
N ASP A 52 0.96 -0.09 2.91
CA ASP A 52 2.03 0.16 1.94
C ASP A 52 3.29 -0.64 2.30
N ILE A 53 3.73 -0.58 3.55
CA ILE A 53 4.88 -1.35 4.03
C ILE A 53 4.62 -2.85 3.90
N LEU A 54 3.44 -3.32 4.32
CA LEU A 54 3.08 -4.75 4.23
C LEU A 54 3.08 -5.22 2.76
N ASN A 55 2.53 -4.44 1.83
CA ASN A 55 2.54 -4.78 0.40
C ASN A 55 3.95 -4.83 -0.18
N ILE A 56 4.83 -3.89 0.18
CA ILE A 56 6.23 -3.89 -0.28
C ILE A 56 6.94 -5.14 0.23
N LEU A 57 6.79 -5.47 1.51
CA LEU A 57 7.51 -6.57 2.15
C LEU A 57 6.96 -7.96 1.76
N LEU A 58 5.64 -8.08 1.53
CA LEU A 58 5.03 -9.32 1.03
C LEU A 58 5.35 -9.61 -0.44
N PHE A 59 5.64 -8.56 -1.22
CA PHE A 59 6.03 -8.73 -2.62
C PHE A 59 7.49 -9.19 -2.77
N ASP A 60 8.33 -9.04 -1.74
CA ASP A 60 9.74 -9.46 -1.77
C ASP A 60 9.88 -10.93 -1.29
N ASP A 61 10.29 -11.82 -2.20
CA ASP A 61 10.47 -13.26 -1.95
C ASP A 61 11.44 -13.54 -0.79
N ASN A 62 12.38 -12.63 -0.51
CA ASN A 62 13.34 -12.81 0.58
C ASN A 62 12.69 -12.66 1.96
N CYS A 63 11.51 -12.05 2.06
CA CYS A 63 10.91 -11.62 3.33
C CYS A 63 9.51 -12.13 3.56
N ILE A 64 8.83 -12.62 2.52
CA ILE A 64 7.49 -13.18 2.60
C ILE A 64 7.34 -14.25 3.72
N GLY A 65 8.37 -15.07 3.95
CA GLY A 65 8.37 -16.11 4.99
C GLY A 65 8.24 -15.57 6.42
N TYR A 66 8.70 -14.34 6.68
CA TYR A 66 8.56 -13.71 8.01
C TYR A 66 7.10 -13.36 8.33
N PHE A 67 6.31 -13.00 7.31
CA PHE A 67 4.91 -12.58 7.43
C PHE A 67 3.91 -13.73 7.31
N GLY A 68 4.36 -14.98 7.40
CA GLY A 68 3.46 -16.13 7.45
C GLY A 68 2.43 -15.99 8.59
N LEU A 69 1.17 -16.35 8.34
CA LEU A 69 0.09 -16.19 9.32
C LEU A 69 0.32 -16.93 10.64
N GLN A 70 1.16 -17.97 10.63
CA GLN A 70 1.60 -18.66 11.84
C GLN A 70 2.50 -17.77 12.73
N ASN A 71 3.28 -16.88 12.11
CA ASN A 71 4.20 -15.97 12.79
C ASN A 71 3.52 -14.66 13.23
N MET A 72 2.39 -14.31 12.60
CA MET A 72 1.59 -13.13 12.94
C MET A 72 0.12 -13.49 13.20
N PRO A 73 -0.19 -14.05 14.37
CA PRO A 73 -1.57 -14.35 14.74
C PRO A 73 -2.40 -13.06 14.80
N GLY A 74 -3.60 -13.06 14.22
CA GLY A 74 -4.49 -11.91 14.21
C GLY A 74 -4.32 -10.95 13.02
N LEU A 75 -3.30 -11.15 12.16
CA LEU A 75 -3.08 -10.28 11.00
C LEU A 75 -4.22 -10.40 9.98
N LEU A 76 -4.66 -11.62 9.68
CA LEU A 76 -5.70 -11.86 8.69
C LEU A 76 -7.04 -11.25 9.14
N GLU A 77 -7.38 -11.40 10.41
CA GLU A 77 -8.59 -10.83 11.00
C GLU A 77 -8.62 -9.31 10.87
N LEU A 78 -7.50 -8.64 11.14
CA LEU A 78 -7.34 -7.19 10.97
C LEU A 78 -7.50 -6.76 9.51
N LEU A 79 -6.89 -7.48 8.57
CA LEU A 79 -7.02 -7.17 7.15
C LEU A 79 -8.47 -7.36 6.67
N LEU A 80 -9.15 -8.41 7.14
CA LEU A 80 -10.55 -8.65 6.83
C LEU A 80 -11.46 -7.57 7.39
N GLU A 81 -11.19 -7.08 8.61
CA GLU A 81 -11.94 -5.97 9.21
C GLU A 81 -11.83 -4.68 8.37
N HIS A 82 -10.61 -4.33 7.95
CA HIS A 82 -10.36 -3.19 7.06
C HIS A 82 -11.01 -3.38 5.68
N PHE A 83 -10.94 -4.59 5.12
CA PHE A 83 -11.55 -4.91 3.85
C PHE A 83 -13.08 -4.81 3.91
N HIS A 84 -13.70 -5.35 4.95
CA HIS A 84 -15.14 -5.26 5.17
C HIS A 84 -15.63 -3.81 5.28
N ARG A 85 -14.92 -2.96 6.05
CA ARG A 85 -15.21 -1.53 6.12
C ARG A 85 -15.09 -0.86 4.75
N SER A 86 -14.01 -1.14 4.03
CA SER A 86 -13.78 -0.57 2.69
C SER A 86 -14.89 -0.95 1.70
N LEU A 87 -15.38 -2.20 1.76
CA LEU A 87 -16.52 -2.63 0.95
C LEU A 87 -17.82 -1.93 1.36
N SER A 88 -18.04 -1.75 2.66
CA SER A 88 -19.25 -1.08 3.18
C SER A 88 -19.29 0.40 2.82
N ASP A 89 -18.13 1.05 2.68
CA ASP A 89 -18.05 2.46 2.29
C ASP A 89 -18.19 2.66 0.77
N ALA A 90 -17.83 1.65 -0.04
CA ALA A 90 -17.81 1.74 -1.51
C ALA A 90 -19.09 1.26 -2.20
N PHE A 91 -19.84 0.34 -1.57
CA PHE A 91 -21.03 -0.32 -2.13
C PHE A 91 -22.26 -0.10 -1.25
#